data_AF-A0A1C4XNM5-F1
#
_entry.id   AF-A0A1C4XNM5-F1
#
_cell.length_a   1.000
_cell.length_b   1.000
_cell.length_c   1.000
_cell.angle_alpha   90.00
_cell.angle_beta   90.00
_cell.angle_gamma   90.00
#
_symmetry.space_group_name_H-M   'P 1'
#
loop_
_entity.id
_entity.type
_entity.pdbx_description
1 polymer ?
#
loop_
_entity_poly.entity_id
_entity_poly.type
_entity_poly.pdbx_seq_one_letter_code
_entity_poly.pdbx_strand_id
1 'polypeptide(L)'
;MNSVETARSREMHDHEAWEPDFIRGFFQVVLVCGGAECGEVVLASGEMTVGPVVSSSHDWTYSEFYLMRHLMPALVPIAFPERTPNPVKDRVLEASRLLYFDASAAGNRIRTAVEELLTHQKVPRTTSSSGKRRRLTAHHRIDRFRAKNSEAANLLEAVKWIGNDASHEVALSPLEVIDGLELLEGALQLIYNDKTQRLTNLAKRINLRKTSVKPKPRSGRP
;
A
#
# COMPACT_ATOMS: atom_id res chain seq x y z
N MET A 1 7.73 15.45 20.92
CA MET A 1 8.65 14.40 20.44
C MET A 1 9.76 14.28 21.47
N ASN A 2 10.17 13.05 21.80
CA ASN A 2 11.28 12.81 22.73
C ASN A 2 12.42 12.13 21.97
N SER A 3 13.60 12.74 21.93
CA SER A 3 14.81 12.19 21.32
C SER A 3 15.85 11.89 22.40
N VAL A 4 16.60 10.80 22.23
CA VAL A 4 17.62 10.35 23.18
C VAL A 4 18.85 9.94 22.39
N GLU A 5 19.97 10.57 22.68
CA GLU A 5 21.27 10.21 22.13
C GLU A 5 21.75 8.83 22.67
N THR A 6 22.47 8.07 21.87
CA THR A 6 23.05 6.79 22.31
C THR A 6 24.27 6.98 23.21
N ALA A 7 24.58 6.00 24.05
CA ALA A 7 25.78 6.03 24.90
C ALA A 7 27.07 6.13 24.05
N ARG A 8 27.15 5.33 22.98
CA ARG A 8 28.27 5.36 22.03
C ARG A 8 28.45 6.73 21.38
N SER A 9 27.36 7.39 21.00
CA SER A 9 27.42 8.75 20.44
C SER A 9 27.98 9.74 21.46
N ARG A 10 27.52 9.68 22.71
CA ARG A 10 28.04 10.54 23.79
C ARG A 10 29.52 10.31 24.08
N GLU A 11 29.98 9.06 24.05
CA GLU A 11 31.40 8.71 24.23
C GLU A 11 32.30 9.36 23.17
N MET A 12 31.77 9.62 21.97
CA MET A 12 32.54 10.24 20.89
C MET A 12 32.75 11.74 21.10
N HIS A 13 32.04 12.39 22.03
CA HIS A 13 32.16 13.85 22.26
C HIS A 13 33.56 14.26 22.72
N ASP A 14 34.28 13.34 23.36
CA ASP A 14 35.65 13.59 23.83
C ASP A 14 36.72 13.34 22.73
N HIS A 15 36.30 12.92 21.53
CA HIS A 15 37.22 12.65 20.42
C HIS A 15 37.67 13.95 19.75
N GLU A 16 38.97 14.08 19.42
CA GLU A 16 39.55 15.31 18.87
C GLU A 16 38.93 15.78 17.54
N ALA A 17 38.53 14.82 16.72
CA ALA A 17 37.87 15.05 15.43
C ALA A 17 36.33 15.02 15.52
N TRP A 18 35.77 15.16 16.72
CA TRP A 18 34.32 15.15 16.89
C TRP A 18 33.66 16.36 16.23
N GLU A 19 32.60 16.09 15.47
CA GLU A 19 31.71 17.10 14.90
C GLU A 19 30.26 16.75 15.25
N PRO A 20 29.33 17.73 15.26
CA PRO A 20 27.93 17.48 15.58
C PRO A 20 27.25 16.41 14.72
N ASP A 21 27.70 16.19 13.48
CA ASP A 21 27.16 15.14 12.61
C ASP A 21 27.56 13.71 13.01
N PHE A 22 28.33 13.55 14.09
CA PHE A 22 28.59 12.25 14.73
C PHE A 22 27.45 11.84 15.65
N ILE A 23 26.54 12.76 15.99
CA ILE A 23 25.43 12.49 16.91
C ILE A 23 24.47 11.45 16.32
N ARG A 24 24.23 10.37 17.07
CA ARG A 24 23.28 9.30 16.75
C ARG A 24 22.39 9.00 17.95
N GLY A 25 21.09 8.92 17.70
CA GLY A 25 20.08 8.68 18.73
C GLY A 25 18.86 7.96 18.20
N PHE A 26 17.86 7.88 19.07
CA PHE A 26 16.52 7.39 18.76
C PHE A 26 15.49 8.43 19.14
N PHE A 27 14.32 8.36 18.53
CA PHE A 27 13.18 9.18 18.91
C PHE A 27 11.93 8.34 19.11
N GLN A 28 11.02 8.87 19.92
CA GLN A 28 9.64 8.44 20.01
C GLN A 28 8.71 9.64 19.98
N VAL A 29 7.56 9.48 19.34
CA VAL A 29 6.54 10.51 19.26
C VAL A 29 5.17 9.87 19.16
N VAL A 30 4.20 10.47 19.85
CA VAL A 30 2.77 10.16 19.66
C VAL A 30 2.23 11.18 18.67
N LEU A 31 1.70 10.67 17.56
CA LEU A 31 1.06 11.44 16.49
C LEU A 31 -0.45 11.31 16.63
N VAL A 32 -1.17 12.37 16.29
CA VAL A 32 -2.63 12.37 16.24
C VAL A 32 -3.05 12.78 14.84
N CYS A 33 -3.98 12.03 14.23
CA CYS A 33 -4.51 12.37 12.92
C CYS A 33 -5.18 13.75 12.96
N GLY A 34 -4.78 14.65 12.05
CA GLY A 34 -5.32 16.01 11.94
C GLY A 34 -6.71 16.09 11.27
N GLY A 35 -7.28 14.97 10.85
CA GLY A 35 -8.63 14.92 10.29
C GLY A 35 -9.67 15.19 11.37
N ALA A 36 -10.61 16.11 11.12
CA ALA A 36 -11.55 16.64 12.10
C ALA A 36 -12.35 15.58 12.88
N GLU A 37 -12.66 14.44 12.25
CA GLU A 37 -13.43 13.35 12.85
C GLU A 37 -12.61 12.07 13.10
N CYS A 38 -11.35 12.03 12.70
CA CYS A 38 -10.55 10.80 12.77
C CYS A 38 -9.97 10.58 14.17
N GLY A 39 -9.16 11.53 14.66
CA GLY A 39 -8.56 11.46 15.99
C GLY A 39 -7.66 10.26 16.27
N GLU A 40 -7.33 9.44 15.27
CA GLU A 40 -6.50 8.24 15.43
C GLU A 40 -5.14 8.60 16.01
N VAL A 41 -4.64 7.77 16.92
CA VAL A 41 -3.39 7.99 17.62
C VAL A 41 -2.38 6.95 17.18
N VAL A 42 -1.20 7.41 16.75
CA VAL A 42 -0.12 6.54 16.28
C VAL A 42 1.14 6.80 17.09
N LEU A 43 1.68 5.76 17.71
CA LEU A 43 3.03 5.80 18.25
C LEU A 43 4.03 5.58 17.11
N ALA A 44 4.93 6.54 16.92
CA ALA A 44 6.02 6.46 15.97
C ALA A 44 7.36 6.43 16.69
N SER A 45 8.30 5.64 16.17
CA SER A 45 9.68 5.63 16.64
C SER A 45 10.66 5.40 15.50
N GLY A 46 11.91 5.82 15.73
CA GLY A 46 12.95 5.69 14.71
C GLY A 46 14.30 6.23 15.17
N GLU A 47 15.16 6.47 14.19
CA GLU A 47 16.52 6.95 14.39
C GLU A 47 16.57 8.47 14.27
N MET A 48 17.45 9.08 15.06
CA MET A 48 17.79 10.49 14.98
C MET A 48 19.27 10.62 14.65
N THR A 49 19.59 11.46 13.69
CA THR A 49 20.97 11.81 13.32
C THR A 49 21.09 13.31 13.20
N VAL A 50 22.28 13.86 13.39
CA VAL A 50 22.57 15.27 13.07
C VAL A 50 23.39 15.30 11.77
N GLY A 51 23.17 16.32 10.94
CA GLY A 51 23.92 16.50 9.70
C GLY A 51 23.97 17.96 9.27
N PRO A 52 24.94 18.32 8.41
CA PRO A 52 25.10 19.67 7.92
C PRO A 52 23.97 20.07 6.94
N VAL A 53 23.48 21.29 7.06
CA VAL A 53 22.51 21.92 6.16
C VAL A 53 22.96 23.34 5.82
N VAL A 54 22.61 23.79 4.62
CA VAL A 54 22.82 25.18 4.21
C VAL A 54 21.60 25.98 4.63
N SER A 55 21.83 26.99 5.48
CA SER A 55 20.78 27.90 5.95
C SER A 55 20.37 28.88 4.84
N SER A 56 19.28 29.62 5.06
CA SER A 56 18.82 30.67 4.13
C SER A 56 19.82 31.82 3.96
N SER A 57 20.75 32.01 4.90
CA SER A 57 21.85 32.97 4.79
C SER A 57 23.06 32.41 4.04
N HIS A 58 22.97 31.19 3.50
CA HIS A 58 24.07 30.43 2.86
C HIS A 58 25.20 30.03 3.83
N ASP A 59 24.97 30.08 5.13
CA ASP A 59 25.90 29.56 6.14
C ASP A 59 25.63 28.07 6.41
N TRP A 60 26.71 27.32 6.67
CA TRP A 60 26.61 25.94 7.16
C TRP A 60 26.14 25.92 8.61
N THR A 61 25.10 25.13 8.88
CA THR A 61 24.63 24.82 10.22
C THR A 61 24.33 23.33 10.32
N TYR A 62 24.06 22.82 11.52
CA TYR A 62 23.67 21.43 11.73
C TYR A 62 22.18 21.35 12.06
N SER A 63 21.50 20.34 11.52
CA SER A 63 20.10 20.04 11.80
C SER A 63 19.94 18.58 12.21
N GLU A 64 18.94 18.33 13.04
CA GLU A 64 18.48 16.97 13.33
C GLU A 64 17.67 16.43 12.15
N PHE A 65 17.88 15.16 11.85
CA PHE A 65 17.16 14.38 10.84
C PHE A 65 16.54 13.16 11.54
N TYR A 66 15.31 12.87 11.17
CA TYR A 66 14.50 11.84 11.81
C TYR A 66 14.09 10.80 10.77
N LEU A 67 14.59 9.58 10.93
CA LEU A 67 14.24 8.45 10.08
C LEU A 67 13.27 7.54 10.82
N MET A 68 11.99 7.62 10.43
CA MET A 68 10.95 6.78 10.98
C MET A 68 11.18 5.31 10.66
N ARG A 69 11.00 4.43 11.65
CA ARG A 69 11.17 2.97 11.50
C ARG A 69 9.90 2.20 11.83
N HIS A 70 9.17 2.62 12.86
CA HIS A 70 7.99 1.90 13.35
C HIS A 70 6.81 2.83 13.55
N LEU A 71 5.62 2.29 13.26
CA LEU A 71 4.32 2.91 13.47
C LEU A 71 3.37 1.90 14.12
N MET A 72 2.70 2.30 15.20
CA MET A 72 1.72 1.49 15.91
C MET A 72 0.46 2.31 16.24
N PRO A 73 -0.71 2.00 15.65
CA PRO A 73 -0.92 1.00 14.59
C PRO A 73 -0.17 1.34 13.29
N ALA A 74 0.05 0.34 12.44
CA ALA A 74 0.66 0.58 11.12
C ALA A 74 -0.29 1.40 10.25
N LEU A 75 0.24 2.42 9.58
CA LEU A 75 -0.51 3.19 8.60
C LEU A 75 -0.65 2.40 7.31
N VAL A 76 -1.90 2.17 6.90
CA VAL A 76 -2.21 1.51 5.63
C VAL A 76 -2.44 2.60 4.57
N PRO A 77 -1.54 2.78 3.59
CA PRO A 77 -1.58 3.93 2.68
C PRO A 77 -2.60 3.77 1.54
N ILE A 78 -3.51 2.79 1.63
CA ILE A 78 -4.53 2.53 0.61
C ILE A 78 -5.89 2.20 1.22
N ALA A 79 -6.96 2.42 0.45
CA ALA A 79 -8.30 2.03 0.81
C ALA A 79 -8.73 0.73 0.10
N PHE A 80 -9.45 -0.12 0.82
CA PHE A 80 -9.98 -1.36 0.25
C PHE A 80 -11.42 -1.18 -0.24
N PRO A 81 -11.76 -1.58 -1.48
CA PRO A 81 -13.13 -1.86 -1.84
C PRO A 81 -13.79 -2.85 -0.87
N GLU A 82 -15.08 -2.68 -0.60
CA GLU A 82 -15.86 -3.47 0.36
C GLU A 82 -15.67 -4.99 0.17
N ARG A 83 -15.64 -5.44 -1.09
CA ARG A 83 -15.55 -6.85 -1.49
C ARG A 83 -14.12 -7.39 -1.59
N THR A 84 -13.12 -6.62 -1.16
CA THR A 84 -11.73 -7.07 -1.14
C THR A 84 -11.57 -8.25 -0.18
N PRO A 85 -10.97 -9.39 -0.60
CA PRO A 85 -10.82 -10.57 0.24
C PRO A 85 -9.86 -10.34 1.41
N ASN A 86 -10.17 -10.91 2.58
CA ASN A 86 -9.31 -10.81 3.77
C ASN A 86 -7.86 -11.26 3.53
N PRO A 87 -7.58 -12.37 2.82
CA PRO A 87 -6.19 -12.77 2.56
C PRO A 87 -5.37 -11.70 1.82
N VAL A 88 -6.01 -10.84 1.01
CA VAL A 88 -5.33 -9.72 0.35
C VAL A 88 -5.09 -8.58 1.33
N LYS A 89 -6.11 -8.22 2.13
CA LYS A 89 -6.01 -7.19 3.17
C LYS A 89 -4.92 -7.52 4.20
N ASP A 90 -4.84 -8.78 4.61
CA ASP A 90 -3.85 -9.26 5.58
C ASP A 90 -2.43 -9.06 5.06
N ARG A 91 -2.17 -9.36 3.79
CA ARG A 91 -0.86 -9.14 3.16
C ARG A 91 -0.50 -7.67 3.02
N VAL A 92 -1.47 -6.82 2.70
CA VAL A 92 -1.25 -5.38 2.68
C VAL A 92 -0.95 -4.86 4.08
N LEU A 93 -1.67 -5.31 5.09
CA LEU A 93 -1.43 -4.92 6.48
C LEU A 93 -0.05 -5.41 6.97
N GLU A 94 0.38 -6.62 6.59
CA GLU A 94 1.75 -7.10 6.81
C GLU A 94 2.78 -6.19 6.11
N ALA A 95 2.53 -5.76 4.88
CA ALA A 95 3.40 -4.83 4.16
C ALA A 95 3.51 -3.47 4.89
N SER A 96 2.37 -2.91 5.30
CA SER A 96 2.32 -1.62 6.01
C SER A 96 3.08 -1.62 7.33
N ARG A 97 3.10 -2.75 8.06
CA ARG A 97 3.89 -2.90 9.29
C ARG A 97 5.40 -2.86 9.02
N LEU A 98 5.82 -3.30 7.84
CA LEU A 98 7.23 -3.40 7.45
C LEU A 98 7.71 -2.18 6.67
N LEU A 99 6.80 -1.36 6.14
CA LEU A 99 7.06 -0.30 5.16
C LEU A 99 8.29 0.57 5.48
N TYR A 100 8.40 1.05 6.72
CA TYR A 100 9.48 1.95 7.16
C TYR A 100 10.66 1.22 7.81
N PHE A 101 10.50 -0.06 8.14
CA PHE A 101 11.53 -0.87 8.78
C PHE A 101 12.35 -1.67 7.77
N ASP A 102 11.67 -2.37 6.86
CA ASP A 102 12.23 -3.21 5.81
C ASP A 102 11.32 -3.16 4.57
N ALA A 103 11.63 -2.20 3.69
CA ALA A 103 10.89 -1.96 2.46
C ALA A 103 10.95 -3.17 1.51
N SER A 104 12.06 -3.91 1.47
CA SER A 104 12.18 -5.14 0.68
C SER A 104 11.23 -6.23 1.19
N ALA A 105 11.18 -6.45 2.50
CA ALA A 105 10.20 -7.36 3.09
C ALA A 105 8.76 -6.89 2.82
N ALA A 106 8.49 -5.57 2.90
CA ALA A 106 7.19 -5.00 2.56
C ALA A 106 6.80 -5.26 1.09
N GLY A 107 7.71 -5.03 0.14
CA GLY A 107 7.51 -5.33 -1.29
C GLY A 107 7.17 -6.80 -1.54
N ASN A 108 7.84 -7.72 -0.84
CA ASN A 108 7.52 -9.15 -0.87
C ASN A 108 6.10 -9.48 -0.36
N ARG A 109 5.61 -8.75 0.65
CA ARG A 109 4.22 -8.90 1.14
C ARG A 109 3.21 -8.42 0.11
N ILE A 110 3.47 -7.32 -0.58
CA ILE A 110 2.61 -6.83 -1.66
C ILE A 110 2.56 -7.83 -2.82
N ARG A 111 3.71 -8.40 -3.22
CA ARG A 111 3.76 -9.48 -4.22
C ARG A 111 2.91 -10.68 -3.82
N THR A 112 2.93 -11.04 -2.54
CA THR A 112 2.09 -12.11 -1.99
C THR A 112 0.61 -11.73 -2.03
N ALA A 113 0.26 -10.46 -1.79
CA ALA A 113 -1.10 -9.96 -1.94
C ALA A 113 -1.64 -10.16 -3.37
N VAL A 114 -0.80 -9.94 -4.40
CA VAL A 114 -1.14 -10.25 -5.80
C VAL A 114 -1.41 -11.76 -5.99
N GLU A 115 -0.59 -12.64 -5.39
CA GLU A 115 -0.82 -14.09 -5.47
C GLU A 115 -2.13 -14.53 -4.82
N GLU A 116 -2.49 -13.94 -3.67
CA GLU A 116 -3.76 -14.18 -2.98
C GLU A 116 -4.94 -13.65 -3.79
N LEU A 117 -4.82 -12.47 -4.37
CA LEU A 117 -5.84 -11.89 -5.25
C LEU A 117 -6.10 -12.80 -6.45
N LEU A 118 -5.06 -13.24 -7.16
CA LEU A 118 -5.19 -14.16 -8.29
C LEU A 118 -5.81 -15.49 -7.87
N THR A 119 -5.52 -15.96 -6.65
CA THR A 119 -6.14 -17.18 -6.11
C THR A 119 -7.63 -16.98 -5.89
N HIS A 120 -8.03 -15.86 -5.27
CA HIS A 120 -9.43 -15.52 -5.07
C HIS A 120 -10.17 -15.34 -6.40
N GLN A 121 -9.50 -14.82 -7.43
CA GLN A 121 -10.01 -14.72 -8.80
C GLN A 121 -10.07 -16.07 -9.54
N LYS A 122 -9.77 -17.18 -8.85
CA LYS A 122 -9.77 -18.56 -9.36
C LYS A 122 -8.77 -18.79 -10.50
N VAL A 123 -7.69 -18.01 -10.55
CA VAL A 123 -6.60 -18.23 -11.50
C VAL A 123 -5.76 -19.42 -11.02
N PRO A 124 -5.61 -20.49 -11.84
CA PRO A 124 -4.91 -21.71 -11.43
C PRO A 124 -3.52 -21.44 -10.87
N ARG A 125 -3.14 -22.20 -9.82
CA ARG A 125 -1.78 -22.18 -9.24
C ARG A 125 -0.83 -23.16 -9.92
N THR A 126 -1.37 -24.16 -10.59
CA THR A 126 -0.59 -25.20 -11.29
C THR A 126 -1.12 -25.41 -12.69
N THR A 127 -0.24 -25.80 -13.61
CA THR A 127 -0.60 -26.32 -14.92
C THR A 127 -0.10 -27.76 -15.03
N SER A 128 -0.82 -28.60 -15.78
CA SER A 128 -0.31 -29.91 -16.18
C SER A 128 0.21 -29.80 -17.60
N SER A 129 1.46 -30.21 -17.81
CA SER A 129 2.02 -30.46 -19.13
C SER A 129 2.73 -31.80 -19.04
N SER A 130 2.53 -32.66 -20.06
CA SER A 130 3.14 -34.00 -20.13
C SER A 130 2.99 -34.85 -18.86
N GLY A 131 1.82 -34.77 -18.20
CA GLY A 131 1.50 -35.56 -17.01
C GLY A 131 2.16 -35.07 -15.70
N LYS A 132 2.98 -34.02 -15.73
CA LYS A 132 3.61 -33.43 -14.54
C LYS A 132 2.93 -32.12 -14.14
N ARG A 133 2.59 -31.98 -12.85
CA ARG A 133 2.08 -30.73 -12.29
C ARG A 133 3.22 -29.76 -12.05
N ARG A 134 3.17 -28.58 -12.69
CA ARG A 134 4.12 -27.48 -12.50
C ARG A 134 3.42 -26.28 -11.88
N ARG A 135 4.03 -25.65 -10.87
CA ARG A 135 3.55 -24.38 -10.29
C ARG A 135 3.67 -23.25 -11.33
N LEU A 136 2.63 -22.46 -11.47
CA LEU A 136 2.66 -21.24 -12.28
C LEU A 136 3.28 -20.10 -11.48
N THR A 137 4.13 -19.33 -12.14
CA THR A 137 4.69 -18.09 -11.58
C THR A 137 3.60 -17.03 -11.46
N ALA A 138 3.83 -16.01 -10.62
CA ALA A 138 2.92 -14.87 -10.53
C ALA A 138 2.69 -14.22 -11.91
N HIS A 139 3.75 -14.05 -12.70
CA HIS A 139 3.68 -13.52 -14.07
C HIS A 139 2.72 -14.31 -14.98
N HIS A 140 2.90 -15.63 -15.09
CA HIS A 140 1.99 -16.45 -15.92
C HIS A 140 0.54 -16.45 -15.42
N ARG A 141 0.32 -16.29 -14.10
CA ARG A 141 -1.03 -16.16 -13.55
C ARG A 141 -1.64 -14.81 -13.91
N ILE A 142 -0.86 -13.73 -13.92
CA ILE A 142 -1.30 -12.40 -14.38
C ILE A 142 -1.65 -12.45 -15.88
N ASP A 143 -0.85 -13.10 -16.72
CA ASP A 143 -1.15 -13.26 -18.14
C ASP A 143 -2.49 -13.95 -18.39
N ARG A 144 -2.76 -15.03 -17.64
CA ARG A 144 -4.07 -15.72 -17.70
C ARG A 144 -5.21 -14.83 -17.20
N PHE A 145 -4.96 -14.03 -16.17
CA PHE A 145 -5.95 -13.10 -15.62
C PHE A 145 -6.29 -11.96 -16.57
N ARG A 146 -5.35 -11.57 -17.46
CA ARG A 146 -5.53 -10.52 -18.46
C ARG A 146 -6.75 -10.71 -19.35
N ALA A 147 -7.12 -11.96 -19.66
CA ALA A 147 -8.33 -12.28 -20.42
C ALA A 147 -9.64 -11.90 -19.69
N LYS A 148 -9.61 -11.80 -18.35
CA LYS A 148 -10.76 -11.42 -17.53
C LYS A 148 -10.80 -9.91 -17.26
N ASN A 149 -9.64 -9.30 -17.01
CA ASN A 149 -9.52 -7.86 -16.80
C ASN A 149 -8.09 -7.44 -17.16
N SER A 150 -7.91 -6.88 -18.35
CA SER A 150 -6.60 -6.50 -18.88
C SER A 150 -6.01 -5.28 -18.17
N GLU A 151 -6.84 -4.33 -17.78
CA GLU A 151 -6.44 -3.11 -17.10
C GLU A 151 -5.92 -3.42 -15.68
N ALA A 152 -6.67 -4.21 -14.92
CA ALA A 152 -6.20 -4.68 -13.62
C ALA A 152 -4.95 -5.56 -13.74
N ALA A 153 -4.83 -6.38 -14.80
CA ALA A 153 -3.63 -7.18 -15.04
C ALA A 153 -2.38 -6.31 -15.28
N ASN A 154 -2.49 -5.18 -15.99
CA ASN A 154 -1.38 -4.24 -16.17
C ASN A 154 -0.88 -3.68 -14.84
N LEU A 155 -1.80 -3.26 -13.96
CA LEU A 155 -1.45 -2.75 -12.63
C LEU A 155 -0.77 -3.83 -11.78
N LEU A 156 -1.33 -5.05 -11.74
CA LEU A 156 -0.75 -6.16 -10.99
C LEU A 156 0.63 -6.59 -11.51
N GLU A 157 0.88 -6.42 -12.81
CA GLU A 157 2.19 -6.68 -13.40
C GLU A 157 3.26 -5.68 -12.92
N ALA A 158 2.92 -4.39 -12.84
CA ALA A 158 3.79 -3.38 -12.27
C ALA A 158 4.09 -3.66 -10.79
N VAL A 159 3.07 -4.00 -9.99
CA VAL A 159 3.24 -4.41 -8.58
C VAL A 159 4.18 -5.62 -8.44
N LYS A 160 4.08 -6.58 -9.36
CA LYS A 160 4.96 -7.75 -9.40
C LYS A 160 6.42 -7.38 -9.65
N TRP A 161 6.69 -6.37 -10.48
CA TRP A 161 8.06 -5.90 -10.72
C TRP A 161 8.66 -5.25 -9.47
N ILE A 162 7.93 -4.33 -8.81
CA ILE A 162 8.34 -3.73 -7.53
C ILE A 162 8.64 -4.82 -6.50
N GLY A 163 7.75 -5.80 -6.34
CA GLY A 163 7.97 -6.90 -5.41
C GLY A 163 9.08 -7.89 -5.79
N ASN A 164 9.56 -7.90 -7.04
CA ASN A 164 10.70 -8.71 -7.48
C ASN A 164 12.02 -7.98 -7.22
N ASP A 165 12.05 -6.66 -7.40
CA ASP A 165 13.25 -5.84 -7.14
C ASP A 165 13.63 -5.88 -5.65
N ALA A 166 12.66 -6.11 -4.76
CA ALA A 166 12.87 -6.46 -3.35
C ALA A 166 13.82 -7.64 -3.08
N SER A 167 14.10 -8.49 -4.08
CA SER A 167 14.94 -9.68 -3.95
C SER A 167 16.35 -9.52 -4.55
N HIS A 168 16.64 -8.39 -5.19
CA HIS A 168 17.95 -8.05 -5.76
C HIS A 168 18.74 -7.11 -4.83
N GLU A 169 20.05 -6.94 -5.07
CA GLU A 169 20.97 -6.17 -4.20
C GLU A 169 20.65 -4.67 -4.07
N VAL A 170 19.66 -4.17 -4.82
CA VAL A 170 19.15 -2.80 -4.70
C VAL A 170 18.01 -2.80 -3.69
N ALA A 171 18.27 -2.22 -2.51
CA ALA A 171 17.25 -2.07 -1.48
C ALA A 171 16.12 -1.17 -1.98
N LEU A 172 14.87 -1.64 -1.90
CA LEU A 172 13.70 -0.81 -2.16
C LEU A 172 13.64 0.34 -1.16
N SER A 173 13.16 1.49 -1.62
CA SER A 173 12.75 2.60 -0.76
C SER A 173 11.30 2.43 -0.29
N PRO A 174 10.91 3.04 0.86
CA PRO A 174 9.51 3.07 1.29
C PRO A 174 8.57 3.69 0.25
N LEU A 175 9.05 4.66 -0.54
CA LEU A 175 8.24 5.32 -1.57
C LEU A 175 7.87 4.35 -2.70
N GLU A 176 8.82 3.54 -3.19
CA GLU A 176 8.53 2.52 -4.22
C GLU A 176 7.53 1.47 -3.73
N VAL A 177 7.56 1.14 -2.43
CA VAL A 177 6.57 0.24 -1.81
C VAL A 177 5.19 0.90 -1.76
N ILE A 178 5.11 2.21 -1.47
CA ILE A 178 3.86 2.97 -1.52
C ILE A 178 3.29 2.98 -2.94
N ASP A 179 4.11 3.24 -3.97
CA ASP A 179 3.69 3.16 -5.38
C ASP A 179 3.09 1.78 -5.70
N GLY A 180 3.74 0.71 -5.21
CA GLY A 180 3.24 -0.66 -5.34
C GLY A 180 1.89 -0.89 -4.64
N LEU A 181 1.66 -0.27 -3.48
CA LEU A 181 0.37 -0.33 -2.79
C LEU A 181 -0.71 0.42 -3.57
N GLU A 182 -0.43 1.63 -4.04
CA GLU A 182 -1.37 2.44 -4.83
C GLU A 182 -1.79 1.72 -6.13
N LEU A 183 -0.85 1.11 -6.83
CA LEU A 183 -1.14 0.28 -8.01
C LEU A 183 -2.02 -0.93 -7.67
N LEU A 184 -1.77 -1.58 -6.52
CA LEU A 184 -2.61 -2.67 -6.03
C LEU A 184 -4.03 -2.17 -5.67
N GLU A 185 -4.16 -1.01 -5.04
CA GLU A 185 -5.45 -0.37 -4.81
C GLU A 185 -6.22 -0.16 -6.11
N GLY A 186 -5.58 0.44 -7.12
CA GLY A 186 -6.18 0.62 -8.44
C GLY A 186 -6.69 -0.69 -9.04
N ALA A 187 -5.90 -1.76 -8.96
CA ALA A 187 -6.31 -3.09 -9.41
C ALA A 187 -7.51 -3.63 -8.61
N LEU A 188 -7.53 -3.44 -7.29
CA LEU A 188 -8.65 -3.84 -6.44
C LEU A 188 -9.92 -3.06 -6.78
N GLN A 189 -9.82 -1.76 -7.04
CA GLN A 189 -10.93 -0.92 -7.48
C GLN A 189 -11.52 -1.45 -8.79
N LEU A 190 -10.69 -1.73 -9.79
CA LEU A 190 -11.14 -2.29 -11.08
C LEU A 190 -11.82 -3.65 -10.96
N ILE A 191 -11.48 -4.44 -9.93
CA ILE A 191 -12.02 -5.79 -9.73
C ILE A 191 -13.28 -5.79 -8.85
N TYR A 192 -13.32 -4.96 -7.81
CA TYR A 192 -14.30 -5.06 -6.73
C TYR A 192 -15.18 -3.83 -6.55
N ASN A 193 -14.84 -2.68 -7.16
CA ASN A 193 -15.70 -1.50 -7.07
C ASN A 193 -16.93 -1.69 -7.95
N ASP A 194 -18.06 -1.98 -7.31
CA ASP A 194 -19.34 -2.19 -7.96
C ASP A 194 -20.18 -0.91 -8.02
N LYS A 195 -19.65 0.26 -7.65
CA LYS A 195 -20.41 1.53 -7.63
C LYS A 195 -21.11 1.79 -8.95
N THR A 196 -20.42 1.62 -10.06
CA THR A 196 -20.99 1.76 -11.42
C THR A 196 -22.11 0.75 -11.67
N GLN A 197 -21.93 -0.50 -11.25
CA GLN A 197 -22.95 -1.54 -11.37
C GLN A 197 -24.16 -1.29 -10.45
N ARG A 198 -23.95 -0.84 -9.21
CA ARG A 198 -25.00 -0.46 -8.25
C ARG A 198 -25.82 0.70 -8.79
N LEU A 199 -25.18 1.76 -9.28
CA LEU A 199 -25.86 2.91 -9.89
C LEU A 199 -26.64 2.50 -11.14
N THR A 200 -26.06 1.65 -11.99
CA THR A 200 -26.75 1.12 -13.17
C THR A 200 -27.98 0.30 -12.79
N ASN A 201 -27.87 -0.56 -11.78
CA ASN A 201 -29.00 -1.36 -11.28
C ASN A 201 -30.07 -0.50 -10.61
N LEU A 202 -29.66 0.56 -9.90
CA LEU A 202 -30.56 1.55 -9.32
C LEU A 202 -31.34 2.30 -10.42
N ALA A 203 -30.64 2.80 -11.45
CA ALA A 203 -31.25 3.47 -12.59
C ALA A 203 -32.25 2.55 -13.31
N LYS A 204 -31.86 1.30 -13.61
CA LYS A 204 -32.77 0.29 -14.19
C LYS A 204 -34.03 0.09 -13.35
N ARG A 205 -33.88 -0.04 -12.03
CA ARG A 205 -35.00 -0.21 -11.09
C ARG A 205 -35.95 0.99 -11.08
N ILE A 206 -35.40 2.21 -11.11
CA ILE A 206 -36.19 3.45 -11.15
C ILE A 206 -36.95 3.54 -12.48
N ASN A 207 -36.28 3.30 -13.61
CA ASN A 207 -36.88 3.37 -14.94
C ASN A 207 -38.01 2.35 -15.10
N LEU A 208 -37.81 1.10 -14.63
CA LEU A 208 -38.84 0.05 -14.66
C LEU A 208 -40.09 0.41 -13.84
N ARG A 209 -39.92 1.05 -12.68
CA ARG A 209 -41.06 1.53 -11.86
C ARG A 209 -41.84 2.64 -12.54
N LYS A 210 -41.18 3.52 -13.30
CA LYS A 210 -41.84 4.62 -14.02
C LYS A 210 -42.55 4.17 -15.30
N THR A 211 -42.06 3.11 -15.96
CA THR A 211 -42.68 2.58 -17.19
C THR A 211 -43.82 1.59 -16.93
N SER A 212 -43.85 0.93 -15.76
CA SER A 212 -44.94 0.01 -15.35
C SER A 212 -46.21 0.72 -14.85
N VAL A 213 -46.13 2.02 -14.57
CA VAL A 213 -47.29 2.88 -14.29
C VAL A 213 -47.72 3.56 -15.60
N LYS A 214 -48.18 2.78 -16.59
CA LYS A 214 -48.98 3.35 -17.70
C LYS A 214 -50.45 3.28 -17.32
N PRO A 215 -51.19 4.41 -17.29
CA PRO A 215 -52.62 4.39 -16.98
C PRO A 215 -53.38 3.60 -18.07
N LYS A 216 -54.31 2.73 -17.64
CA LYS A 216 -55.23 2.04 -18.54
C LYS A 216 -55.93 3.08 -19.42
N PRO A 217 -55.99 2.91 -20.75
CA PRO A 217 -56.82 3.76 -21.58
C PRO A 217 -58.27 3.61 -21.12
N ARG A 218 -58.93 4.73 -20.81
CA ARG A 218 -60.37 4.74 -20.55
C ARG A 218 -61.08 4.31 -21.83
N SER A 219 -61.54 3.07 -21.87
CA SER A 219 -62.45 2.57 -22.90
C SER A 219 -63.81 3.25 -22.71
N GLY A 220 -63.99 4.42 -23.31
CA GLY A 220 -65.31 4.96 -23.60
C GLY A 220 -65.85 4.25 -24.83
N ARG A 221 -66.83 3.37 -24.63
CA ARG A 221 -67.64 2.73 -25.69
C ARG A 221 -68.89 3.61 -25.93
N PRO A 222 -69.56 3.41 -27.08
CA PRO A 222 -69.90 4.40 -28.11
C PRO A 222 -70.83 5.54 -27.66
#